data_AF-A0AAN4W5K1-F1
#
_entry.id   AF-A0AAN4W5K1-F1
#
_cell.length_a   1.000
_cell.length_b   1.000
_cell.length_c   1.000
_cell.angle_alpha   90.00
_cell.angle_beta   90.00
_cell.angle_gamma   90.00
#
_symmetry.space_group_name_H-M   'P 1'
#
loop_
_entity.id
_entity.type
_entity.pdbx_description
1 polymer ?
#
loop_
_entity_poly.entity_id
_entity_poly.type
_entity_poly.pdbx_seq_one_letter_code
_entity_poly.pdbx_strand_id
1 'polypeptide(L)'
;MDIENSVLNFRVQKSNKLINSKQEGLTATQNKILLIAANRYVMAQNGELDLPTDERGRQYVPLFPRDFFGGEKVNGRALQQIKEQLGDLTGISVFLRIQTEEMEEERRIPIASAVRGYRDRKTKKTVEGKEMQVSLSPEIVEMFIKQWDKGNFTQYLYEKVRDFRVGSAFKLYEVLLQHLTKNRLQHGQVKFSVEMLGEMLARGSYRNKKNGNLIYSEFKRNVLAKSINDINSNDRCDLEVTSLEEKRLGRKVQDVFFHVRYKQGRHFKADSAMKDPEVGELSVVTDQLVEKWVRALVARFKRIGRSNWHQLVLQLKNEYDNDRIEKNIDYLLCQQQRIKNPQGYLRTAIKENYAESVPQTELFAVAPKATKAPVYEAPKPNLEKREWEVHKERIAEEFNQYWKDLCFQYYNQLGEDCLDDYLEYLQNEAPALERKSLSSWEMQTPSEEAIRFFGRYLIKNFGTPQERLYQVKGLKAYAKKVYQFDVDAF
;
A
#
# COMPACT_ATOMS: atom_id res chain seq x y z
N MET A 1 -7.03 37.98 -10.63
CA MET A 1 -6.35 36.82 -10.03
C MET A 1 -4.90 37.22 -9.91
N ASP A 2 -4.44 37.53 -8.70
CA ASP A 2 -3.10 38.07 -8.47
C ASP A 2 -2.02 37.09 -8.94
N ILE A 3 -1.06 37.60 -9.72
CA ILE A 3 0.11 36.85 -10.21
C ILE A 3 0.88 36.21 -9.04
N GLU A 4 0.76 36.77 -7.83
CA GLU A 4 1.35 36.23 -6.59
C GLU A 4 0.80 34.85 -6.19
N ASN A 5 -0.46 34.54 -6.52
CA ASN A 5 -1.05 33.23 -6.20
C ASN A 5 -0.70 32.13 -7.20
N SER A 6 -0.18 32.45 -8.40
CA SER A 6 0.09 31.43 -9.43
C SER A 6 1.43 30.70 -9.22
N VAL A 7 2.45 31.39 -8.70
CA VAL A 7 3.82 30.82 -8.59
C VAL A 7 3.91 29.70 -7.55
N LEU A 8 3.04 29.70 -6.54
CA LEU A 8 3.06 28.74 -5.44
C LEU A 8 1.98 27.66 -5.52
N ASN A 9 1.07 27.76 -6.48
CA ASN A 9 -0.04 26.82 -6.66
C ASN A 9 0.18 25.96 -7.91
N PHE A 10 1.34 25.31 -7.99
CA PHE A 10 1.61 24.35 -9.05
C PHE A 10 1.35 22.91 -8.58
N ARG A 11 1.08 22.04 -9.54
CA ARG A 11 0.90 20.61 -9.32
C ARG A 11 2.28 19.93 -9.32
N VAL A 12 2.57 19.21 -8.26
CA VAL A 12 3.72 18.30 -8.20
C VAL A 12 3.28 16.97 -8.77
N GLN A 13 4.03 16.46 -9.76
CA GLN A 13 3.92 15.09 -10.24
C GLN A 13 5.27 14.41 -10.01
N LYS A 14 5.28 13.32 -9.23
CA LYS A 14 6.51 12.65 -8.83
C LYS A 14 6.38 11.15 -9.01
N SER A 15 7.36 10.54 -9.66
CA SER A 15 7.38 9.10 -9.89
C SER A 15 7.34 8.32 -8.57
N ASN A 16 6.54 7.25 -8.55
CA ASN A 16 6.47 6.35 -7.40
C ASN A 16 7.83 5.71 -7.10
N LYS A 17 8.71 5.58 -8.10
CA LYS A 17 10.10 5.12 -7.92
C LYS A 17 10.90 6.08 -7.03
N LEU A 18 10.76 7.39 -7.25
CA LEU A 18 11.42 8.40 -6.42
C LEU A 18 10.73 8.55 -5.06
N ILE A 19 9.42 8.35 -4.95
CA ILE A 19 8.72 8.37 -3.66
C ILE A 19 9.14 7.17 -2.79
N ASN A 20 9.34 6.00 -3.38
CA ASN A 20 9.73 4.79 -2.64
C ASN A 20 11.26 4.61 -2.49
N SER A 21 12.05 5.52 -3.04
CA SER A 21 13.50 5.48 -2.92
C SER A 21 13.98 5.73 -1.50
N LYS A 22 15.16 5.17 -1.19
CA LYS A 22 15.90 5.53 0.02
C LYS A 22 16.60 6.86 -0.21
N GLN A 23 16.70 7.71 0.82
CA GLN A 23 17.30 9.04 0.68
C GLN A 23 18.06 9.45 1.93
N GLU A 24 19.19 10.12 1.73
CA GLU A 24 19.87 10.90 2.75
C GLU A 24 18.94 12.07 3.10
N GLY A 25 18.38 12.09 4.32
CA GLY A 25 17.22 12.91 4.67
C GLY A 25 17.38 14.40 4.28
N LEU A 26 16.52 14.87 3.38
CA LEU A 26 16.45 16.27 2.96
C LEU A 26 15.87 17.14 4.07
N THR A 27 16.34 18.38 4.22
CA THR A 27 15.66 19.38 5.06
C THR A 27 14.38 19.88 4.38
N ALA A 28 13.51 20.57 5.13
CA ALA A 28 12.30 21.15 4.56
C ALA A 28 12.62 22.13 3.43
N THR A 29 13.62 23.00 3.62
CA THR A 29 14.07 23.95 2.59
C THR A 29 14.60 23.23 1.35
N GLN A 30 15.36 22.16 1.51
CA GLN A 30 15.89 21.39 0.37
C GLN A 30 14.78 20.67 -0.40
N ASN A 31 13.76 20.14 0.28
CA ASN A 31 12.57 19.60 -0.39
C ASN A 31 11.86 20.69 -1.21
N LYS A 32 11.70 21.90 -0.66
CA LYS A 32 11.11 23.03 -1.40
C LYS A 32 11.95 23.39 -2.63
N ILE A 33 13.27 23.50 -2.48
CA ILE A 33 14.20 23.73 -3.61
C ILE A 33 13.99 22.66 -4.70
N LEU A 34 13.98 21.38 -4.32
CA LEU A 34 13.78 20.27 -5.25
C LEU A 34 12.45 20.37 -6.01
N LEU A 35 11.34 20.60 -5.29
CA LEU A 35 10.00 20.66 -5.91
C LEU A 35 9.85 21.88 -6.83
N ILE A 36 10.35 23.05 -6.43
CA ILE A 36 10.34 24.27 -7.24
C ILE A 36 11.20 24.09 -8.49
N ALA A 37 12.40 23.54 -8.32
CA ALA A 37 13.32 23.31 -9.43
C ALA A 37 12.74 22.30 -10.43
N ALA A 38 12.24 21.17 -9.95
CA ALA A 38 11.60 20.15 -10.77
C ALA A 38 10.42 20.71 -11.57
N ASN A 39 9.56 21.53 -10.95
CA ASN A 39 8.45 22.16 -11.66
C ASN A 39 8.93 23.07 -12.80
N ARG A 40 9.99 23.86 -12.59
CA ARG A 40 10.55 24.73 -13.64
C ARG A 40 11.21 23.95 -14.77
N TYR A 41 11.81 22.79 -14.50
CA TYR A 41 12.26 21.88 -15.56
C TYR A 41 11.10 21.37 -16.39
N VAL A 42 9.97 20.99 -15.75
CA VAL A 42 8.77 20.54 -16.47
C VAL A 42 8.20 21.67 -17.33
N MET A 43 8.15 22.91 -16.81
CA MET A 43 7.75 24.09 -17.59
C MET A 43 8.68 24.30 -18.79
N ALA A 44 10.00 24.16 -18.59
CA ALA A 44 10.96 24.32 -19.67
C ALA A 44 10.82 23.25 -20.77
N GLN A 45 10.55 22.01 -20.39
CA GLN A 45 10.26 20.95 -21.37
C GLN A 45 8.96 21.17 -22.14
N ASN A 46 7.98 21.85 -21.53
CA ASN A 46 6.75 22.25 -22.22
C ASN A 46 6.94 23.50 -23.10
N GLY A 47 8.13 24.11 -23.13
CA GLY A 47 8.38 25.37 -23.84
C GLY A 47 7.82 26.61 -23.15
N GLU A 48 7.43 26.51 -21.87
CA GLU A 48 6.87 27.63 -21.08
C GLU A 48 7.96 28.50 -20.44
N LEU A 49 9.20 28.01 -20.37
CA LEU A 49 10.31 28.68 -19.68
C LEU A 49 11.66 28.33 -20.32
N ASP A 50 12.45 29.34 -20.68
CA ASP A 50 13.83 29.10 -21.09
C ASP A 50 14.76 29.05 -19.88
N LEU A 51 15.53 27.95 -19.76
CA LEU A 51 16.51 27.79 -18.70
C LEU A 51 17.91 28.15 -19.19
N PRO A 52 18.67 28.98 -18.44
CA PRO A 52 20.05 29.26 -18.76
C PRO A 52 20.87 27.96 -18.76
N THR A 53 21.65 27.76 -19.82
CA THR A 53 22.46 26.56 -20.01
C THR A 53 23.93 26.94 -19.99
N ASP A 54 24.77 26.20 -19.26
CA ASP A 54 26.22 26.43 -19.26
C ASP A 54 26.93 25.76 -20.45
N GLU A 55 28.23 26.02 -20.60
CA GLU A 55 29.07 25.44 -21.66
C GLU A 55 29.11 23.91 -21.67
N ARG A 56 28.73 23.26 -20.56
CA ARG A 56 28.65 21.80 -20.43
C ARG A 56 27.24 21.26 -20.70
N GLY A 57 26.33 22.10 -21.17
CA GLY A 57 24.94 21.71 -21.43
C GLY A 57 24.08 21.57 -20.16
N ARG A 58 24.54 22.03 -18.99
CA ARG A 58 23.74 21.96 -17.76
C ARG A 58 22.77 23.12 -17.72
N GLN A 59 21.49 22.80 -17.62
CA GLN A 59 20.42 23.77 -17.42
C GLN A 59 20.33 24.16 -15.95
N TYR A 60 20.34 25.46 -15.65
CA TYR A 60 20.21 26.00 -14.31
C TYR A 60 18.83 26.60 -14.10
N VAL A 61 18.17 26.17 -13.04
CA VAL A 61 16.93 26.79 -12.59
C VAL A 61 17.27 27.94 -11.64
N PRO A 62 16.93 29.20 -11.97
CA PRO A 62 17.04 30.29 -11.01
C PRO A 62 16.10 30.04 -9.84
N LEU A 63 16.46 30.46 -8.62
CA LEU A 63 15.64 30.36 -7.43
C LEU A 63 15.47 31.76 -6.83
N PHE A 64 14.23 32.16 -6.62
CA PHE A 64 13.91 33.50 -6.11
C PHE A 64 13.39 33.41 -4.68
N PRO A 65 13.67 34.41 -3.82
CA PRO A 65 13.15 34.41 -2.45
C PRO A 65 11.62 34.29 -2.40
N ARG A 66 10.90 34.89 -3.35
CA ARG A 66 9.43 34.76 -3.46
C ARG A 66 8.93 33.31 -3.59
N ASP A 67 9.75 32.42 -4.14
CA ASP A 67 9.39 31.00 -4.32
C ASP A 67 9.26 30.26 -2.97
N PHE A 68 9.85 30.82 -1.91
CA PHE A 68 9.83 30.25 -0.55
C PHE A 68 8.88 30.97 0.40
N PHE A 69 8.68 32.29 0.19
CA PHE A 69 7.97 33.16 1.14
C PHE A 69 6.71 33.83 0.56
N GLY A 70 6.33 33.58 -0.70
CA GLY A 70 5.05 34.04 -1.26
C GLY A 70 4.88 35.55 -1.31
N GLY A 71 5.96 36.30 -1.56
CA GLY A 71 5.93 37.77 -1.66
C GLY A 71 6.23 38.52 -0.35
N GLU A 72 6.28 37.82 0.78
CA GLU A 72 6.63 38.44 2.07
C GLU A 72 8.07 38.98 2.06
N LYS A 73 8.32 40.08 2.81
CA LYS A 73 9.66 40.63 3.00
C LYS A 73 10.56 39.58 3.64
N VAL A 74 11.56 39.13 2.88
CA VAL A 74 12.46 38.07 3.31
C VAL A 74 13.52 38.63 4.26
N ASN A 75 13.55 38.09 5.48
CA ASN A 75 14.64 38.36 6.41
C ASN A 75 15.98 37.89 5.81
N GLY A 76 17.01 38.76 5.84
CA GLY A 76 18.35 38.42 5.33
C GLY A 76 18.93 37.14 5.95
N ARG A 77 18.62 36.82 7.21
CA ARG A 77 19.02 35.56 7.85
C ARG A 77 18.35 34.34 7.21
N ALA A 78 17.07 34.44 6.87
CA ALA A 78 16.32 33.36 6.23
C ALA A 78 16.86 33.12 4.80
N LEU A 79 17.18 34.18 4.07
CA LEU A 79 17.83 34.07 2.76
C LEU A 79 19.22 33.42 2.85
N GLN A 80 20.02 33.78 3.85
CA GLN A 80 21.31 33.14 4.09
C GLN A 80 21.15 31.65 4.40
N GLN A 81 20.14 31.25 5.16
CA GLN A 81 19.85 29.85 5.44
C GLN A 81 19.49 29.09 4.16
N ILE A 82 18.66 29.65 3.28
CA ILE A 82 18.35 29.02 1.98
C ILE A 82 19.63 28.85 1.15
N LYS A 83 20.49 29.87 1.09
CA LYS A 83 21.77 29.80 0.39
C LYS A 83 22.71 28.73 0.97
N GLU A 84 22.72 28.53 2.28
CA GLU A 84 23.49 27.44 2.90
C GLU A 84 22.91 26.07 2.53
N GLN A 85 21.59 25.89 2.64
CA GLN A 85 20.90 24.63 2.31
C GLN A 85 21.02 24.25 0.82
N LEU A 86 21.07 25.25 -0.06
CA LEU A 86 21.31 25.08 -1.49
C LEU A 86 22.71 24.50 -1.73
N GLY A 87 23.73 25.01 -1.04
CA GLY A 87 25.10 24.51 -1.15
C GLY A 87 25.24 23.04 -0.73
N ASP A 88 24.49 22.62 0.29
CA ASP A 88 24.52 21.24 0.77
C ASP A 88 23.83 20.25 -0.19
N LEU A 89 23.00 20.73 -1.13
CA LEU A 89 22.16 19.86 -1.97
C LEU A 89 22.97 18.95 -2.90
N THR A 90 24.16 19.38 -3.34
CA THR A 90 25.07 18.56 -4.18
C THR A 90 25.67 17.39 -3.43
N GLY A 91 25.71 17.45 -2.09
CA GLY A 91 26.20 16.37 -1.23
C GLY A 91 25.14 15.31 -0.93
N ILE A 92 23.87 15.53 -1.30
CA ILE A 92 22.75 14.66 -0.95
C ILE A 92 22.38 13.79 -2.15
N SER A 93 22.23 12.49 -1.88
CA SER A 93 21.82 11.52 -2.88
C SER A 93 20.53 10.77 -2.53
N VAL A 94 19.85 10.34 -3.58
CA VAL A 94 18.80 9.31 -3.51
C VAL A 94 19.35 8.01 -4.05
N PHE A 95 18.81 6.90 -3.58
CA PHE A 95 19.22 5.57 -4.00
C PHE A 95 18.04 4.93 -4.73
N LEU A 96 18.17 4.85 -6.05
CA LEU A 96 17.14 4.29 -6.92
C LEU A 96 17.48 2.85 -7.23
N ARG A 97 16.48 1.97 -7.14
CA ARG A 97 16.59 0.62 -7.66
C ARG A 97 16.35 0.62 -9.16
N ILE A 98 17.31 0.15 -9.93
CA ILE A 98 17.25 0.06 -11.38
C ILE A 98 17.18 -1.43 -11.70
N GLN A 99 16.10 -1.85 -12.35
CA GLN A 99 16.02 -3.18 -12.94
C GLN A 99 16.79 -3.14 -14.26
N THR A 100 17.82 -3.97 -14.37
CA THR A 100 18.40 -4.39 -15.64
C THR A 100 17.83 -5.76 -16.01
N GLU A 101 18.08 -6.23 -17.24
CA GLU A 101 17.61 -7.55 -17.72
C GLU A 101 18.10 -8.71 -16.84
N GLU A 102 19.21 -8.52 -16.12
CA GLU A 102 19.89 -9.57 -15.36
C GLU A 102 19.81 -9.38 -13.84
N MET A 103 19.58 -8.15 -13.33
CA MET A 103 19.64 -7.87 -11.89
C MET A 103 18.93 -6.58 -11.46
N GLU A 104 18.50 -6.50 -10.20
CA GLU A 104 18.06 -5.25 -9.57
C GLU A 104 19.24 -4.60 -8.82
N GLU A 105 19.77 -3.49 -9.35
CA GLU A 105 20.90 -2.75 -8.73
C GLU A 105 20.41 -1.46 -8.04
N GLU A 106 20.97 -1.14 -6.87
CA GLU A 106 20.72 0.14 -6.20
C GLU A 106 21.79 1.17 -6.59
N ARG A 107 21.42 2.15 -7.42
CA ARG A 107 22.32 3.24 -7.84
C ARG A 107 22.13 4.48 -6.97
N ARG A 108 23.26 5.03 -6.49
CA ARG A 108 23.31 6.32 -5.81
C ARG A 108 23.32 7.45 -6.84
N ILE A 109 22.30 8.31 -6.79
CA ILE A 109 22.11 9.42 -7.72
C ILE A 109 22.09 10.73 -6.92
N PRO A 110 23.00 11.68 -7.20
CA PRO A 110 22.99 12.98 -6.55
C PRO A 110 21.72 13.73 -6.92
N ILE A 111 21.15 14.51 -6.00
CA ILE A 111 19.94 15.28 -6.28
C ILE A 111 20.23 16.45 -7.22
N ALA A 112 21.33 17.17 -6.95
CA ALA A 112 21.79 18.27 -7.76
C ALA A 112 23.13 17.95 -8.43
N SER A 113 23.23 18.25 -9.72
CA SER A 113 24.46 18.14 -10.51
C SER A 113 25.36 19.37 -10.35
N ALA A 114 24.78 20.55 -10.05
CA ALA A 114 25.51 21.78 -9.73
C ALA A 114 24.62 22.80 -9.01
N VAL A 115 25.23 23.75 -8.29
CA VAL A 115 24.54 24.89 -7.65
C VAL A 115 25.38 26.15 -7.75
N ARG A 116 24.71 27.32 -7.84
CA ARG A 116 25.33 28.65 -7.93
C ARG A 116 24.71 29.63 -6.94
N GLY A 117 25.46 30.67 -6.56
CA GLY A 117 25.06 31.71 -5.62
C GLY A 117 24.69 31.23 -4.22
N TYR A 118 25.23 30.08 -3.83
CA TYR A 118 25.07 29.49 -2.49
C TYR A 118 26.07 30.09 -1.50
N ARG A 119 25.85 29.86 -0.19
CA ARG A 119 26.76 30.29 0.87
C ARG A 119 27.41 29.08 1.49
N ASP A 120 28.71 28.97 1.41
CA ASP A 120 29.43 27.86 2.03
C ASP A 120 29.34 27.94 3.56
N ARG A 121 28.97 26.82 4.20
CA ARG A 121 28.74 26.79 5.65
C ARG A 121 30.00 27.06 6.48
N LYS A 122 31.17 26.65 5.98
CA LYS A 122 32.46 26.74 6.69
C LYS A 122 33.07 28.12 6.54
N THR A 123 33.14 28.63 5.31
CA THR A 123 33.78 29.91 4.98
C THR A 123 32.84 31.10 5.08
N LYS A 124 31.52 30.86 5.10
CA LYS A 124 30.47 31.88 5.10
C LYS A 124 30.48 32.82 3.88
N LYS A 125 31.28 32.51 2.86
CA LYS A 125 31.37 33.27 1.60
C LYS A 125 30.34 32.78 0.59
N THR A 126 29.90 33.69 -0.28
CA THR A 126 29.07 33.33 -1.43
C THR A 126 29.94 32.78 -2.55
N VAL A 127 29.52 31.65 -3.13
CA VAL A 127 30.26 30.92 -4.17
C VAL A 127 29.49 30.99 -5.49
N GLU A 128 30.21 31.23 -6.59
CA GLU A 128 29.72 31.16 -7.97
C GLU A 128 28.45 32.00 -8.25
N GLY A 129 28.54 33.32 -8.07
CA GLY A 129 27.50 34.28 -8.49
C GLY A 129 26.65 34.89 -7.36
N LYS A 130 25.84 35.90 -7.69
CA LYS A 130 24.96 36.58 -6.72
C LYS A 130 23.60 35.88 -6.57
N GLU A 131 23.12 35.28 -7.66
CA GLU A 131 21.80 34.67 -7.78
C GLU A 131 21.83 33.18 -7.45
N MET A 132 20.82 32.71 -6.73
CA MET A 132 20.69 31.30 -6.38
C MET A 132 20.24 30.53 -7.62
N GLN A 133 20.99 29.51 -8.02
CA GLN A 133 20.59 28.64 -9.11
C GLN A 133 20.92 27.18 -8.78
N VAL A 134 20.12 26.25 -9.28
CA VAL A 134 20.33 24.81 -9.13
C VAL A 134 20.20 24.11 -10.46
N SER A 135 21.13 23.21 -10.73
CA SER A 135 21.02 22.21 -11.80
C SER A 135 20.72 20.88 -11.14
N LEU A 136 19.53 20.31 -11.39
CA LEU A 136 19.20 18.96 -10.91
C LEU A 136 19.94 17.91 -11.73
N SER A 137 20.12 16.71 -11.19
CA SER A 137 20.66 15.60 -11.99
C SER A 137 19.61 15.14 -13.01
N PRO A 138 19.99 14.81 -14.26
CA PRO A 138 19.05 14.40 -15.31
C PRO A 138 18.12 13.27 -14.85
N GLU A 139 18.66 12.26 -14.17
CA GLU A 139 17.89 11.12 -13.68
C GLU A 139 16.84 11.51 -12.62
N ILE A 140 17.05 12.62 -11.91
CA ILE A 140 16.07 13.18 -10.98
C ILE A 140 14.98 13.93 -11.74
N VAL A 141 15.36 14.73 -12.73
CA VAL A 141 14.42 15.48 -13.57
C VAL A 141 13.44 14.52 -14.26
N GLU A 142 13.93 13.41 -14.81
CA GLU A 142 13.11 12.33 -15.41
C GLU A 142 12.04 11.75 -14.48
N MET A 143 12.24 11.83 -13.16
CA MET A 143 11.26 11.34 -12.17
C MET A 143 10.13 12.33 -11.92
N PHE A 144 10.21 13.56 -12.43
CA PHE A 144 9.16 14.59 -12.35
C PHE A 144 8.52 14.89 -13.71
N ILE A 145 9.19 14.53 -14.81
CA ILE A 145 8.64 14.70 -16.17
C ILE A 145 7.40 13.81 -16.35
N LYS A 146 6.44 14.34 -17.11
CA LYS A 146 5.12 13.76 -17.43
C LYS A 146 5.16 12.24 -17.65
N GLN A 147 4.85 11.45 -16.60
CA GLN A 147 4.70 9.99 -16.67
C GLN A 147 3.23 9.56 -16.83
N TRP A 148 2.40 10.39 -17.50
CA TRP A 148 0.94 10.19 -17.58
C TRP A 148 0.57 8.80 -18.08
N ASP A 149 1.22 8.36 -19.16
CA ASP A 149 0.93 7.09 -19.82
C ASP A 149 1.34 5.87 -18.99
N LYS A 150 2.20 6.07 -17.99
CA LYS A 150 2.77 4.98 -17.19
C LYS A 150 1.99 4.70 -15.90
N GLY A 151 1.07 5.58 -15.49
CA GLY A 151 0.27 5.42 -14.26
C GLY A 151 1.07 5.28 -12.94
N ASN A 152 2.40 5.44 -12.99
CA ASN A 152 3.32 5.11 -11.91
C ASN A 152 3.87 6.35 -11.20
N PHE A 153 2.98 7.28 -10.89
CA PHE A 153 3.31 8.53 -10.19
C PHE A 153 2.29 8.85 -9.10
N THR A 154 2.66 9.76 -8.22
CA THR A 154 1.75 10.41 -7.26
C THR A 154 1.72 11.89 -7.56
N GLN A 155 0.54 12.50 -7.45
CA GLN A 155 0.32 13.92 -7.72
C GLN A 155 -0.34 14.62 -6.53
N TYR A 156 0.05 15.87 -6.30
CA TYR A 156 -0.53 16.74 -5.28
C TYR A 156 -0.26 18.21 -5.62
N LEU A 157 -0.97 19.13 -4.97
CA LEU A 157 -0.66 20.55 -5.10
C LEU A 157 0.46 20.92 -4.14
N TYR A 158 1.44 21.72 -4.60
CA TYR A 158 2.58 22.12 -3.77
C TYR A 158 2.14 22.81 -2.47
N GLU A 159 1.04 23.56 -2.49
CA GLU A 159 0.44 24.18 -1.30
C GLU A 159 0.20 23.21 -0.13
N LYS A 160 -0.04 21.92 -0.40
CA LYS A 160 -0.33 20.90 0.63
C LYS A 160 0.87 20.58 1.51
N VAL A 161 2.08 20.82 1.00
CA VAL A 161 3.35 20.50 1.67
C VAL A 161 4.23 21.74 1.88
N ARG A 162 3.88 22.87 1.26
CA ARG A 162 4.68 24.10 1.26
C ARG A 162 5.08 24.57 2.65
N ASP A 163 4.18 24.43 3.63
CA ASP A 163 4.37 24.97 4.97
C ASP A 163 4.98 23.95 5.96
N PHE A 164 5.35 22.75 5.49
CA PHE A 164 6.10 21.79 6.29
C PHE A 164 7.45 22.36 6.74
N ARG A 165 7.77 22.10 8.00
CA ARG A 165 9.00 22.50 8.71
C ARG A 165 9.98 21.35 8.87
N VAL A 166 9.48 20.12 8.75
CA VAL A 166 10.24 18.88 8.92
C VAL A 166 10.43 18.23 7.55
N GLY A 167 11.68 18.02 7.14
CA GLY A 167 11.97 17.49 5.81
C GLY A 167 11.45 16.07 5.57
N SER A 168 11.46 15.21 6.59
CA SER A 168 10.86 13.86 6.51
C SER A 168 9.33 13.88 6.39
N ALA A 169 8.65 14.99 6.71
CA ALA A 169 7.20 15.11 6.57
C ALA A 169 6.78 15.08 5.09
N PHE A 170 7.58 15.66 4.19
CA PHE A 170 7.33 15.60 2.74
C PHE A 170 7.23 14.16 2.25
N LYS A 171 8.26 13.36 2.55
CA LYS A 171 8.35 11.96 2.13
C LYS A 171 7.26 11.10 2.80
N LEU A 172 6.99 11.31 4.08
CA LEU A 172 5.93 10.60 4.80
C LEU A 172 4.55 10.93 4.20
N TYR A 173 4.27 12.20 3.92
CA TYR A 173 3.05 12.63 3.23
C TYR A 173 2.91 11.94 1.87
N GLU A 174 3.97 11.94 1.06
CA GLU A 174 3.95 11.35 -0.29
C GLU A 174 3.64 9.86 -0.26
N VAL A 175 4.25 9.08 0.64
CA VAL A 175 4.02 7.62 0.70
C VAL A 175 2.62 7.26 1.22
N LEU A 176 2.09 8.06 2.16
CA LEU A 176 0.73 7.87 2.66
C LEU A 176 -0.30 8.26 1.59
N LEU A 177 -0.09 9.37 0.90
CA LEU A 177 -0.93 9.82 -0.21
C LEU A 177 -0.93 8.79 -1.35
N GLN A 178 0.24 8.26 -1.70
CA GLN A 178 0.38 7.22 -2.72
C GLN A 178 -0.49 6.00 -2.37
N HIS A 179 -0.48 5.56 -1.11
CA HIS A 179 -1.28 4.41 -0.68
C HIS A 179 -2.78 4.69 -0.81
N LEU A 180 -3.27 5.83 -0.31
CA LEU A 180 -4.68 6.21 -0.43
C LEU A 180 -5.11 6.35 -1.89
N THR A 181 -4.28 6.99 -2.71
CA THR A 181 -4.57 7.22 -4.13
C THR A 181 -4.59 5.91 -4.92
N LYS A 182 -3.58 5.05 -4.74
CA LYS A 182 -3.47 3.75 -5.41
C LYS A 182 -4.69 2.86 -5.11
N ASN A 183 -5.16 2.88 -3.88
CA ASN A 183 -6.28 2.06 -3.43
C ASN A 183 -7.65 2.77 -3.52
N ARG A 184 -7.70 4.01 -4.02
CA ARG A 184 -8.91 4.85 -4.12
C ARG A 184 -9.66 4.99 -2.78
N LEU A 185 -8.91 5.12 -1.69
CA LEU A 185 -9.44 5.15 -0.34
C LEU A 185 -9.59 6.58 0.18
N GLN A 186 -10.65 6.83 0.96
CA GLN A 186 -10.81 8.06 1.74
C GLN A 186 -10.09 8.00 3.09
N HIS A 187 -9.97 6.79 3.64
CA HIS A 187 -9.25 6.46 4.85
C HIS A 187 -8.65 5.07 4.68
N GLY A 188 -7.51 4.81 5.29
CA GLY A 188 -6.83 3.53 5.16
C GLY A 188 -5.75 3.33 6.21
N GLN A 189 -5.29 2.08 6.30
CA GLN A 189 -4.17 1.69 7.15
C GLN A 189 -2.97 1.36 6.26
N VAL A 190 -1.83 2.00 6.51
CA VAL A 190 -0.58 1.79 5.76
C VAL A 190 0.45 1.14 6.66
N LYS A 191 0.91 -0.05 6.28
CA LYS A 191 1.94 -0.81 6.99
C LYS A 191 3.34 -0.52 6.42
N PHE A 192 4.31 -0.28 7.30
CA PHE A 192 5.74 -0.30 6.95
C PHE A 192 6.54 -1.11 7.94
N SER A 193 7.58 -1.82 7.47
CA SER A 193 8.61 -2.30 8.38
C SER A 193 9.45 -1.11 8.88
N VAL A 194 9.89 -1.17 10.13
CA VAL A 194 10.65 -0.09 10.77
C VAL A 194 11.95 0.21 10.02
N GLU A 195 12.67 -0.83 9.57
CA GLU A 195 13.93 -0.66 8.84
C GLU A 195 13.70 -0.04 7.46
N MET A 196 12.68 -0.47 6.71
CA MET A 196 12.35 0.14 5.41
C MET A 196 11.99 1.61 5.57
N LEU A 197 11.14 1.94 6.53
CA LEU A 197 10.71 3.32 6.75
C LEU A 197 11.88 4.21 7.21
N GLY A 198 12.79 3.66 8.03
CA GLY A 198 14.03 4.33 8.43
C GLY A 198 14.91 4.68 7.23
N GLU A 199 15.11 3.75 6.30
CA GLU A 199 15.87 3.97 5.07
C GLU A 199 15.20 4.98 4.13
N MET A 200 13.86 5.04 4.10
CA MET A 200 13.12 5.99 3.27
C MET A 200 13.10 7.41 3.84
N LEU A 201 13.02 7.58 5.15
CA LEU A 201 12.83 8.89 5.77
C LEU A 201 14.14 9.52 6.28
N ALA A 202 15.11 8.71 6.70
CA ALA A 202 16.30 9.19 7.40
C ALA A 202 17.49 8.22 7.25
N ARG A 203 17.83 7.81 6.01
CA ARG A 203 18.93 6.86 5.74
C ARG A 203 20.22 7.28 6.46
N GLY A 204 20.86 6.29 7.09
CA GLY A 204 22.11 6.47 7.83
C GLY A 204 21.99 7.21 9.16
N SER A 205 20.81 7.76 9.51
CA SER A 205 20.59 8.46 10.78
C SER A 205 19.95 7.55 11.82
N TYR A 206 20.14 7.87 13.10
CA TYR A 206 19.54 7.14 14.24
C TYR A 206 19.88 5.64 14.23
N ARG A 207 21.05 5.27 13.71
CA ARG A 207 21.55 3.89 13.69
C ARG A 207 22.61 3.70 14.77
N ASN A 208 22.61 2.53 15.40
CA ASN A 208 23.61 2.18 16.39
C ASN A 208 24.96 1.96 15.70
N LYS A 209 25.99 2.71 16.14
CA LYS A 209 27.33 2.68 15.56
C LYS A 209 27.99 1.29 15.54
N LYS A 210 27.62 0.40 16.48
CA LYS A 210 28.24 -0.92 16.62
C LYS A 210 27.68 -1.97 15.65
N ASN A 211 26.37 -1.93 15.38
CA ASN A 211 25.69 -2.99 14.62
C ASN A 211 24.83 -2.48 13.45
N GLY A 212 24.80 -1.17 13.21
CA GLY A 212 24.05 -0.54 12.11
C GLY A 212 22.52 -0.57 12.27
N ASN A 213 21.98 -1.19 13.32
CA ASN A 213 20.53 -1.32 13.50
C ASN A 213 19.88 0.03 13.83
N LEU A 214 18.65 0.23 13.37
CA LEU A 214 17.91 1.45 13.66
C LEU A 214 17.52 1.51 15.15
N ILE A 215 17.78 2.65 15.79
CA ILE A 215 17.37 2.95 17.14
C ILE A 215 15.93 3.50 17.08
N TYR A 216 14.96 2.59 17.10
CA TYR A 216 13.55 2.93 16.87
C TYR A 216 13.01 4.03 17.79
N SER A 217 13.41 4.08 19.06
CA SER A 217 12.96 5.11 20.00
C SER A 217 13.38 6.52 19.56
N GLU A 218 14.61 6.69 19.09
CA GLU A 218 15.11 7.95 18.55
C GLU A 218 14.46 8.29 17.23
N PHE A 219 14.35 7.31 16.32
CA PHE A 219 13.68 7.47 15.04
C PHE A 219 12.21 7.90 15.22
N LYS A 220 11.46 7.24 16.11
CA LYS A 220 10.07 7.57 16.43
C LYS A 220 9.95 9.00 16.95
N ARG A 221 10.77 9.39 17.93
CA ARG A 221 10.70 10.73 18.56
C ARG A 221 11.14 11.84 17.61
N ASN A 222 12.23 11.62 16.88
CA ASN A 222 12.90 12.69 16.12
C ASN A 222 12.44 12.78 14.66
N VAL A 223 11.86 11.71 14.10
CA VAL A 223 11.41 11.64 12.71
C VAL A 223 9.90 11.45 12.64
N LEU A 224 9.37 10.31 13.12
CA LEU A 224 7.95 9.99 12.93
C LEU A 224 7.03 10.97 13.64
N ALA A 225 7.20 11.17 14.95
CA ALA A 225 6.35 12.06 15.73
C ALA A 225 6.39 13.51 15.22
N LYS A 226 7.58 14.01 14.85
CA LYS A 226 7.73 15.34 14.27
C LYS A 226 7.05 15.46 12.91
N SER A 227 7.20 14.45 12.05
CA SER A 227 6.60 14.43 10.71
C SER A 227 5.08 14.35 10.78
N ILE A 228 4.55 13.48 11.64
CA ILE A 228 3.10 13.36 11.90
C ILE A 228 2.56 14.68 12.43
N ASN A 229 3.23 15.30 13.40
CA ASN A 229 2.80 16.59 13.93
C ASN A 229 2.79 17.68 12.84
N ASP A 230 3.80 17.72 11.98
CA ASP A 230 3.89 18.70 10.88
C ASP A 230 2.78 18.49 9.82
N ILE A 231 2.42 17.23 9.51
CA ILE A 231 1.28 16.89 8.64
C ILE A 231 -0.05 17.31 9.31
N ASN A 232 -0.26 16.92 10.56
CA ASN A 232 -1.54 17.11 11.25
C ASN A 232 -1.79 18.58 11.61
N SER A 233 -0.76 19.32 12.01
CA SER A 233 -0.86 20.75 12.39
C SER A 233 -0.88 21.72 11.21
N ASN A 234 -0.62 21.25 9.99
CA ASN A 234 -0.68 22.10 8.80
C ASN A 234 -2.11 22.16 8.26
N ASP A 235 -2.72 23.34 8.29
CA ASP A 235 -4.07 23.61 7.82
C ASP A 235 -4.24 23.44 6.30
N ARG A 236 -3.16 23.64 5.54
CA ARG A 236 -3.18 23.46 4.08
C ARG A 236 -3.07 22.00 3.66
N CYS A 237 -2.46 21.16 4.51
CA CYS A 237 -2.30 19.74 4.22
C CYS A 237 -3.67 19.07 4.16
N ASP A 238 -3.87 18.21 3.17
CA ASP A 238 -5.14 17.50 2.93
C ASP A 238 -5.22 16.14 3.63
N LEU A 239 -4.16 15.71 4.31
CA LEU A 239 -4.10 14.45 5.05
C LEU A 239 -4.05 14.66 6.56
N GLU A 240 -4.53 13.65 7.27
CA GLU A 240 -4.43 13.50 8.72
C GLU A 240 -4.02 12.07 9.05
N VAL A 241 -2.97 11.92 9.85
CA VAL A 241 -2.61 10.65 10.49
C VAL A 241 -3.35 10.57 11.81
N THR A 242 -4.38 9.74 11.89
CA THR A 242 -5.26 9.62 13.07
C THR A 242 -4.65 8.78 14.18
N SER A 243 -3.85 7.78 13.84
CA SER A 243 -3.11 6.98 14.82
C SER A 243 -1.88 6.29 14.22
N LEU A 244 -0.95 5.92 15.10
CA LEU A 244 0.25 5.14 14.80
C LEU A 244 0.28 3.93 15.73
N GLU A 245 0.11 2.74 15.18
CA GLU A 245 0.18 1.48 15.91
C GLU A 245 1.52 0.78 15.68
N GLU A 246 1.98 0.04 16.70
CA GLU A 246 3.26 -0.67 16.68
C GLU A 246 3.02 -2.17 16.80
N LYS A 247 3.59 -2.96 15.87
CA LYS A 247 3.67 -4.41 16.01
C LYS A 247 5.06 -4.80 16.46
N ARG A 248 5.11 -5.57 17.55
CA ARG A 248 6.35 -6.03 18.18
C ARG A 248 6.63 -7.48 17.84
N LEU A 249 7.92 -7.79 17.67
CA LEU A 249 8.46 -9.13 17.65
C LEU A 249 9.40 -9.26 18.87
N GLY A 250 8.89 -9.89 19.93
CA GLY A 250 9.53 -9.86 21.24
C GLY A 250 9.65 -8.43 21.77
N ARG A 251 10.88 -7.98 22.08
CA ARG A 251 11.15 -6.63 22.60
C ARG A 251 11.35 -5.56 21.51
N LYS A 252 11.45 -5.95 20.24
CA LYS A 252 11.72 -5.03 19.13
C LYS A 252 10.42 -4.68 18.40
N VAL A 253 10.26 -3.41 18.02
CA VAL A 253 9.19 -3.00 17.10
C VAL A 253 9.63 -3.38 15.69
N GLN A 254 8.84 -4.20 15.01
CA GLN A 254 9.14 -4.70 13.68
C GLN A 254 8.42 -3.89 12.61
N ASP A 255 7.13 -3.64 12.82
CA ASP A 255 6.26 -2.94 11.89
C ASP A 255 5.54 -1.78 12.58
N VAL A 256 5.22 -0.75 11.80
CA VAL A 256 4.34 0.34 12.19
C VAL A 256 3.16 0.45 11.23
N PHE A 257 2.00 0.79 11.75
CA PHE A 257 0.77 0.95 11.00
C PHE A 257 0.27 2.38 11.17
N PHE A 258 0.20 3.12 10.07
CA PHE A 258 -0.37 4.46 10.03
C PHE A 258 -1.83 4.35 9.65
N HIS A 259 -2.71 4.86 10.51
CA HIS A 259 -4.08 5.12 10.13
C HIS A 259 -4.17 6.54 9.60
N VAL A 260 -4.58 6.67 8.34
CA VAL A 260 -4.57 7.94 7.61
C VAL A 260 -5.90 8.17 6.93
N ARG A 261 -6.35 9.42 6.87
CA ARG A 261 -7.54 9.85 6.13
C ARG A 261 -7.32 11.21 5.48
N TYR A 262 -8.16 11.55 4.53
CA TYR A 262 -8.27 12.94 4.08
C TYR A 262 -8.95 13.80 5.15
N LYS A 263 -8.43 15.01 5.38
CA LYS A 263 -9.12 16.05 6.16
C LYS A 263 -10.39 16.45 5.39
N GLN A 264 -11.48 16.76 6.11
CA GLN A 264 -12.78 17.05 5.48
C GLN A 264 -12.65 18.18 4.44
N GLY A 265 -13.16 17.94 3.22
CA GLY A 265 -13.06 18.87 2.08
C GLY A 265 -12.90 18.22 0.71
N ARG A 266 -12.51 16.94 0.64
CA ARG A 266 -12.52 16.15 -0.60
C ARG A 266 -13.59 15.06 -0.57
N HIS A 267 -14.77 15.39 -1.10
CA HIS A 267 -15.50 14.37 -1.84
C HIS A 267 -14.62 13.95 -3.02
N PHE A 268 -14.60 12.66 -3.35
CA PHE A 268 -14.10 12.16 -4.63
C PHE A 268 -15.01 12.74 -5.72
N LYS A 269 -14.87 14.03 -6.04
CA LYS A 269 -15.30 14.57 -7.32
C LYS A 269 -14.13 14.26 -8.24
N ALA A 270 -14.37 13.40 -9.21
CA ALA A 270 -13.54 13.40 -10.40
C ALA A 270 -13.60 14.83 -10.93
N ASP A 271 -12.51 15.60 -10.74
CA ASP A 271 -12.36 16.92 -11.33
C ASP A 271 -12.18 16.75 -12.83
N SER A 272 -13.29 16.45 -13.51
CA SER A 272 -13.54 16.83 -14.88
C SER A 272 -13.83 18.32 -14.89
N ALA A 273 -12.80 19.15 -15.05
CA ALA A 273 -12.86 20.43 -15.78
C ALA A 273 -11.50 21.13 -15.76
N MET A 274 -10.59 20.74 -16.65
CA MET A 274 -9.96 21.71 -17.54
C MET A 274 -9.84 21.08 -18.92
N LYS A 275 -10.42 21.80 -19.89
CA LYS A 275 -10.43 21.50 -21.32
C LYS A 275 -8.99 21.59 -21.85
N ASP A 276 -8.47 20.49 -22.35
CA ASP A 276 -7.57 20.48 -23.50
C ASP A 276 -8.08 19.41 -24.48
N PRO A 277 -8.20 19.73 -25.78
CA PRO A 277 -8.78 18.84 -26.76
C PRO A 277 -7.70 17.88 -27.29
N GLU A 278 -7.91 16.57 -27.13
CA GLU A 278 -7.46 15.48 -28.05
C GLU A 278 -7.16 14.13 -27.38
N VAL A 279 -7.26 13.98 -26.05
CA VAL A 279 -7.07 12.66 -25.40
C VAL A 279 -8.40 12.06 -24.92
N GLY A 280 -9.43 12.19 -25.75
CA GLY A 280 -10.82 11.88 -25.41
C GLY A 280 -11.28 10.43 -25.62
N GLU A 281 -10.51 9.55 -26.26
CA GLU A 281 -11.10 8.29 -26.74
C GLU A 281 -10.79 7.03 -25.91
N LEU A 282 -9.59 6.83 -25.34
CA LEU A 282 -9.31 5.54 -24.65
C LEU A 282 -9.76 5.47 -23.17
N SER A 283 -9.65 6.57 -22.41
CA SER A 283 -10.13 6.62 -21.01
C SER A 283 -11.65 6.69 -20.93
N VAL A 284 -12.29 7.34 -21.92
CA VAL A 284 -13.74 7.44 -22.01
C VAL A 284 -14.34 6.10 -22.39
N VAL A 285 -13.70 5.31 -23.26
CA VAL A 285 -14.19 3.97 -23.62
C VAL A 285 -14.15 3.01 -22.44
N THR A 286 -13.12 3.03 -21.59
CA THR A 286 -13.05 2.14 -20.42
C THR A 286 -14.04 2.55 -19.33
N ASP A 287 -14.16 3.83 -18.99
CA ASP A 287 -15.17 4.30 -18.03
C ASP A 287 -16.60 4.18 -18.57
N GLN A 288 -16.85 4.41 -19.86
CA GLN A 288 -18.14 4.14 -20.49
C GLN A 288 -18.46 2.65 -20.53
N LEU A 289 -17.49 1.76 -20.76
CA LEU A 289 -17.71 0.31 -20.72
C LEU A 289 -18.00 -0.18 -19.30
N VAL A 290 -17.26 0.32 -18.30
CA VAL A 290 -17.52 0.03 -16.89
C VAL A 290 -18.88 0.56 -16.48
N GLU A 291 -19.22 1.78 -16.85
CA GLU A 291 -20.51 2.37 -16.50
C GLU A 291 -21.67 1.72 -17.26
N LYS A 292 -21.47 1.32 -18.52
CA LYS A 292 -22.43 0.52 -19.30
C LYS A 292 -22.64 -0.86 -18.66
N TRP A 293 -21.58 -1.50 -18.19
CA TRP A 293 -21.64 -2.78 -17.48
C TRP A 293 -22.37 -2.66 -16.13
N VAL A 294 -22.00 -1.66 -15.31
CA VAL A 294 -22.68 -1.39 -14.03
C VAL A 294 -24.14 -1.00 -14.26
N ARG A 295 -24.46 -0.18 -15.28
CA ARG A 295 -25.84 0.17 -15.64
C ARG A 295 -26.62 -1.06 -16.11
N ALA A 296 -26.03 -1.96 -16.89
CA ALA A 296 -26.66 -3.21 -17.31
C ALA A 296 -26.99 -4.09 -16.10
N LEU A 297 -26.05 -4.27 -15.16
CA LEU A 297 -26.28 -5.02 -13.93
C LEU A 297 -27.34 -4.38 -13.03
N VAL A 298 -27.26 -3.06 -12.82
CA VAL A 298 -28.26 -2.32 -12.03
C VAL A 298 -29.64 -2.39 -12.67
N ALA A 299 -29.74 -2.40 -14.01
CA ALA A 299 -31.01 -2.60 -14.71
C ALA A 299 -31.61 -3.99 -14.45
N ARG A 300 -30.78 -5.03 -14.36
CA ARG A 300 -31.21 -6.38 -13.96
C ARG A 300 -31.75 -6.39 -12.52
N PHE A 301 -31.11 -5.62 -11.61
CA PHE A 301 -31.53 -5.47 -10.22
C PHE A 301 -32.77 -4.59 -9.98
N LYS A 302 -33.09 -3.65 -10.88
CA LYS A 302 -34.32 -2.85 -10.77
C LYS A 302 -35.59 -3.71 -10.74
N ARG A 303 -35.53 -4.94 -11.27
CA ARG A 303 -36.61 -5.93 -11.19
C ARG A 303 -36.79 -6.56 -9.79
N ILE A 304 -35.83 -6.35 -8.87
CA ILE A 304 -35.77 -6.96 -7.52
C ILE A 304 -36.13 -5.98 -6.38
N GLY A 305 -36.45 -4.73 -6.70
CA GLY A 305 -36.95 -3.77 -5.71
C GLY A 305 -35.87 -2.94 -4.98
N ARG A 306 -36.37 -1.88 -4.32
CA ARG A 306 -35.70 -0.61 -3.98
C ARG A 306 -34.45 -0.74 -3.09
N SER A 307 -33.28 -0.36 -3.60
CA SER A 307 -32.22 0.43 -2.93
C SER A 307 -30.94 0.48 -3.78
N ASN A 308 -29.90 1.13 -3.27
CA ASN A 308 -28.72 1.68 -3.96
C ASN A 308 -27.75 0.63 -4.57
N TRP A 309 -28.24 -0.20 -5.49
CA TRP A 309 -27.49 -1.27 -6.17
C TRP A 309 -26.23 -0.78 -6.88
N HIS A 310 -26.25 0.47 -7.36
CA HIS A 310 -25.12 1.07 -8.06
C HIS A 310 -23.88 1.15 -7.16
N GLN A 311 -24.03 1.61 -5.91
CA GLN A 311 -22.91 1.66 -4.97
C GLN A 311 -22.42 0.27 -4.55
N LEU A 312 -23.35 -0.69 -4.40
CA LEU A 312 -22.99 -2.05 -4.02
C LEU A 312 -22.19 -2.77 -5.12
N VAL A 313 -22.63 -2.66 -6.38
CA VAL A 313 -21.91 -3.27 -7.52
C VAL A 313 -20.53 -2.63 -7.71
N LEU A 314 -20.41 -1.32 -7.52
CA LEU A 314 -19.10 -0.64 -7.53
C LEU A 314 -18.18 -1.11 -6.40
N GLN A 315 -18.71 -1.31 -5.19
CA GLN A 315 -17.94 -1.87 -4.06
C GLN A 315 -17.46 -3.29 -4.37
N LEU A 316 -18.37 -4.16 -4.84
CA LEU A 316 -18.05 -5.55 -5.16
C LEU A 316 -17.02 -5.67 -6.28
N LYS A 317 -17.09 -4.81 -7.30
CA LYS A 317 -16.12 -4.77 -8.39
C LYS A 317 -14.69 -4.43 -7.92
N ASN A 318 -14.54 -3.69 -6.82
CA ASN A 318 -13.22 -3.38 -6.27
C ASN A 318 -12.63 -4.56 -5.50
N GLU A 319 -13.46 -5.53 -5.09
CA GLU A 319 -13.08 -6.66 -4.23
C GLU A 319 -13.03 -7.99 -4.98
N TYR A 320 -13.79 -8.13 -6.08
CA TYR A 320 -14.01 -9.38 -6.80
C TYR A 320 -14.00 -9.17 -8.33
N ASP A 321 -13.67 -10.21 -9.10
CA ASP A 321 -13.68 -10.18 -10.56
C ASP A 321 -15.12 -10.13 -11.14
N ASN A 322 -15.26 -9.61 -12.37
CA ASN A 322 -16.56 -9.37 -13.00
C ASN A 322 -17.36 -10.67 -13.23
N ASP A 323 -16.70 -11.77 -13.57
CA ASP A 323 -17.36 -13.06 -13.89
C ASP A 323 -18.00 -13.67 -12.63
N ARG A 324 -17.27 -13.62 -11.50
CA ARG A 324 -17.79 -14.04 -10.20
C ARG A 324 -18.98 -13.20 -9.75
N ILE A 325 -18.94 -11.89 -9.99
CA ILE A 325 -20.07 -11.00 -9.70
C ILE A 325 -21.27 -11.40 -10.57
N GLU A 326 -21.10 -11.54 -11.88
CA GLU A 326 -22.19 -11.89 -12.80
C GLU A 326 -22.85 -13.24 -12.45
N LYS A 327 -22.07 -14.30 -12.24
CA LYS A 327 -22.58 -15.64 -11.88
C LYS A 327 -23.43 -15.62 -10.62
N ASN A 328 -23.01 -14.89 -9.59
CA ASN A 328 -23.76 -14.79 -8.33
C ASN A 328 -25.00 -13.89 -8.44
N ILE A 329 -24.99 -12.90 -9.35
CA ILE A 329 -26.17 -12.10 -9.68
C ILE A 329 -27.23 -12.97 -10.39
N ASP A 330 -26.81 -13.78 -11.35
CA ASP A 330 -27.68 -14.69 -12.10
C ASP A 330 -28.34 -15.70 -11.16
N TYR A 331 -27.55 -16.28 -10.26
CA TYR A 331 -28.06 -17.15 -9.20
C TYR A 331 -29.10 -16.46 -8.32
N LEU A 332 -28.85 -15.21 -7.91
CA LEU A 332 -29.75 -14.45 -7.05
C LEU A 332 -31.08 -14.11 -7.75
N LEU A 333 -31.03 -13.80 -9.04
CA LEU A 333 -32.24 -13.58 -9.86
C LEU A 333 -33.11 -14.84 -9.92
N CYS A 334 -32.51 -16.03 -10.02
CA CYS A 334 -33.24 -17.30 -9.99
C CYS A 334 -33.89 -17.58 -8.61
N GLN A 335 -33.33 -17.06 -7.53
CA GLN A 335 -33.83 -17.25 -6.15
C GLN A 335 -34.65 -16.04 -5.63
N GLN A 336 -34.99 -15.08 -6.49
CA GLN A 336 -35.54 -13.77 -6.12
C GLN A 336 -36.78 -13.84 -5.22
N GLN A 337 -37.67 -14.82 -5.41
CA GLN A 337 -38.88 -14.96 -4.59
C GLN A 337 -38.63 -15.49 -3.17
N ARG A 338 -37.43 -16.01 -2.90
CA ARG A 338 -37.07 -16.63 -1.61
C ARG A 338 -36.19 -15.72 -0.73
N ILE A 339 -35.57 -14.70 -1.32
CA ILE A 339 -34.56 -13.89 -0.64
C ILE A 339 -35.19 -12.58 -0.13
N LYS A 340 -35.33 -12.46 1.20
CA LYS A 340 -35.85 -11.25 1.85
C LYS A 340 -34.88 -10.06 1.82
N ASN A 341 -33.57 -10.31 1.80
CA ASN A 341 -32.53 -9.27 1.70
C ASN A 341 -31.55 -9.57 0.56
N PRO A 342 -31.88 -9.16 -0.66
CA PRO A 342 -31.05 -9.40 -1.84
C PRO A 342 -29.61 -8.87 -1.73
N GLN A 343 -29.37 -7.73 -1.08
CA GLN A 343 -28.04 -7.13 -1.00
C GLN A 343 -27.12 -7.86 -0.03
N GLY A 344 -27.65 -8.20 1.15
CA GLY A 344 -26.91 -9.00 2.13
C GLY A 344 -26.56 -10.37 1.56
N TYR A 345 -27.52 -11.00 0.89
CA TYR A 345 -27.33 -12.30 0.26
C TYR A 345 -26.30 -12.24 -0.87
N LEU A 346 -26.31 -11.21 -1.72
CA LEU A 346 -25.31 -11.05 -2.79
C LEU A 346 -23.89 -10.94 -2.23
N ARG A 347 -23.70 -10.18 -1.15
CA ARG A 347 -22.38 -10.05 -0.50
C ARG A 347 -21.90 -11.39 0.04
N THR A 348 -22.77 -12.14 0.71
CA THR A 348 -22.45 -13.47 1.22
C THR A 348 -22.18 -14.46 0.09
N ALA A 349 -23.04 -14.49 -0.94
CA ALA A 349 -22.91 -15.39 -2.10
C ALA A 349 -21.62 -15.14 -2.87
N ILE A 350 -21.23 -13.89 -3.11
CA ILE A 350 -19.95 -13.56 -3.76
C ILE A 350 -18.78 -13.93 -2.85
N LYS A 351 -18.83 -13.60 -1.55
CA LYS A 351 -17.76 -13.91 -0.58
C LYS A 351 -17.52 -15.42 -0.47
N GLU A 352 -18.59 -16.22 -0.45
CA GLU A 352 -18.55 -17.67 -0.27
C GLU A 352 -18.60 -18.46 -1.59
N ASN A 353 -18.69 -17.75 -2.72
CA ASN A 353 -18.74 -18.28 -4.09
C ASN A 353 -19.87 -19.27 -4.39
N TYR A 354 -21.09 -18.95 -3.96
CA TYR A 354 -22.25 -19.85 -4.05
C TYR A 354 -22.55 -20.33 -5.48
N ALA A 355 -22.30 -19.50 -6.49
CA ALA A 355 -22.51 -19.89 -7.87
C ALA A 355 -21.63 -21.06 -8.35
N GLU A 356 -20.48 -21.31 -7.72
CA GLU A 356 -19.61 -22.46 -8.04
C GLU A 356 -19.87 -23.66 -7.14
N SER A 357 -20.42 -23.45 -5.94
CA SER A 357 -20.64 -24.52 -4.96
C SER A 357 -21.98 -25.24 -5.09
N VAL A 358 -22.94 -24.70 -5.86
CA VAL A 358 -24.27 -25.30 -6.04
C VAL A 358 -24.32 -26.06 -7.37
N PRO A 359 -24.51 -27.39 -7.39
CA PRO A 359 -24.70 -28.15 -8.62
C PRO A 359 -25.87 -27.59 -9.44
N GLN A 360 -25.67 -27.38 -10.75
CA GLN A 360 -26.69 -26.80 -11.63
C GLN A 360 -28.04 -27.54 -11.62
N THR A 361 -28.05 -28.81 -11.19
CA THR A 361 -29.24 -29.66 -11.07
C THR A 361 -30.19 -29.29 -9.93
N GLU A 362 -29.78 -28.51 -8.91
CA GLU A 362 -30.65 -28.11 -7.79
C GLU A 362 -31.41 -26.79 -8.02
N LEU A 363 -31.13 -26.09 -9.12
CA LEU A 363 -31.71 -24.76 -9.41
C LEU A 363 -33.22 -24.79 -9.76
N PHE A 364 -33.81 -25.96 -10.03
CA PHE A 364 -35.20 -26.07 -10.52
C PHE A 364 -36.13 -26.96 -9.70
N ALA A 365 -35.65 -27.65 -8.66
CA ALA A 365 -36.47 -28.57 -7.89
C ALA A 365 -36.62 -28.07 -6.46
N VAL A 366 -37.72 -27.35 -6.16
CA VAL A 366 -38.50 -27.45 -4.90
C VAL A 366 -39.62 -26.40 -4.99
N ALA A 367 -40.89 -26.83 -4.96
CA ALA A 367 -42.03 -25.92 -4.91
C ALA A 367 -42.13 -25.21 -3.53
N PRO A 368 -42.54 -23.93 -3.47
CA PRO A 368 -42.55 -23.18 -2.22
C PRO A 368 -43.69 -23.62 -1.30
N LYS A 369 -43.36 -24.14 -0.10
CA LYS A 369 -44.33 -24.28 1.00
C LYS A 369 -44.52 -22.92 1.67
N ALA A 370 -45.75 -22.42 1.64
CA ALA A 370 -46.16 -21.19 2.32
C ALA A 370 -45.92 -21.30 3.84
N THR A 371 -45.12 -20.40 4.39
CA THR A 371 -44.90 -20.27 5.84
C THR A 371 -45.26 -18.87 6.30
N LYS A 372 -46.17 -18.82 7.28
CA LYS A 372 -46.63 -17.61 7.97
C LYS A 372 -45.45 -16.92 8.68
N ALA A 373 -45.54 -15.60 8.79
CA ALA A 373 -44.50 -14.73 9.35
C ALA A 373 -44.09 -15.15 10.78
N PRO A 374 -42.79 -15.29 11.09
CA PRO A 374 -42.35 -15.51 12.45
C PRO A 374 -42.38 -14.19 13.21
N VAL A 375 -42.94 -14.26 14.41
CA VAL A 375 -42.84 -13.25 15.47
C VAL A 375 -41.36 -13.08 15.81
N TYR A 376 -40.88 -11.84 15.86
CA TYR A 376 -39.48 -11.53 16.15
C TYR A 376 -39.24 -11.65 17.66
N GLU A 377 -38.78 -12.83 18.10
CA GLU A 377 -38.16 -12.99 19.42
C GLU A 377 -36.73 -12.45 19.37
N ALA A 378 -36.33 -11.66 20.36
CA ALA A 378 -34.95 -11.18 20.50
C ALA A 378 -33.98 -12.38 20.50
N PRO A 379 -32.83 -12.30 19.80
CA PRO A 379 -31.92 -13.43 19.69
C PRO A 379 -31.41 -13.78 21.08
N LYS A 380 -31.79 -14.97 21.56
CA LYS A 380 -31.21 -15.55 22.78
C LYS A 380 -29.69 -15.61 22.58
N PRO A 381 -28.88 -15.23 23.57
CA PRO A 381 -27.42 -15.37 23.47
C PRO A 381 -27.11 -16.84 23.16
N ASN A 382 -26.44 -17.07 22.03
CA ASN A 382 -26.15 -18.41 21.55
C ASN A 382 -25.22 -19.11 22.55
N LEU A 383 -25.76 -20.04 23.35
CA LEU A 383 -25.02 -20.74 24.41
C LEU A 383 -23.76 -21.41 23.84
N GLU A 384 -23.88 -21.98 22.64
CA GLU A 384 -22.78 -22.69 21.97
C GLU A 384 -21.59 -21.79 21.66
N LYS A 385 -21.83 -20.50 21.36
CA LYS A 385 -20.75 -19.52 21.15
C LYS A 385 -19.99 -19.20 22.43
N ARG A 386 -20.68 -19.16 23.57
CA ARG A 386 -20.04 -18.96 24.88
C ARG A 386 -19.24 -20.19 25.30
N GLU A 387 -19.78 -21.38 25.08
CA GLU A 387 -19.09 -22.64 25.35
C GLU A 387 -17.85 -22.81 24.47
N TRP A 388 -17.93 -22.42 23.19
CA TRP A 388 -16.77 -22.39 22.30
C TRP A 388 -15.65 -21.49 22.83
N GLU A 389 -15.95 -20.24 23.22
CA GLU A 389 -14.93 -19.32 23.74
C GLU A 389 -14.25 -19.85 25.01
N VAL A 390 -14.97 -20.58 25.86
CA VAL A 390 -14.40 -21.22 27.06
C VAL A 390 -13.46 -22.38 26.69
N HIS A 391 -13.77 -23.15 25.65
CA HIS A 391 -13.02 -24.37 25.32
C HIS A 391 -11.99 -24.21 24.20
N LYS A 392 -12.02 -23.12 23.44
CA LYS A 392 -11.21 -22.92 22.24
C LYS A 392 -9.71 -23.09 22.47
N GLU A 393 -9.17 -22.57 23.57
CA GLU A 393 -7.74 -22.66 23.86
C GLU A 393 -7.31 -24.11 24.10
N ARG A 394 -8.05 -24.85 24.93
CA ARG A 394 -7.81 -26.28 25.17
C ARG A 394 -7.90 -27.09 23.87
N ILE A 395 -8.94 -26.87 23.06
CA ILE A 395 -9.11 -27.57 21.78
C ILE A 395 -7.97 -27.23 20.81
N ALA A 396 -7.45 -25.99 20.84
CA ALA A 396 -6.31 -25.59 20.03
C ALA A 396 -5.01 -26.29 20.44
N GLU A 397 -4.76 -26.43 21.74
CA GLU A 397 -3.61 -27.17 22.25
C GLU A 397 -3.66 -28.65 21.87
N GLU A 398 -4.82 -29.29 22.07
CA GLU A 398 -5.04 -30.69 21.68
C GLU A 398 -4.90 -30.89 20.17
N PHE A 399 -5.47 -29.99 19.36
CA PHE A 399 -5.31 -30.04 17.91
C PHE A 399 -3.85 -29.90 17.50
N ASN A 400 -3.09 -28.98 18.11
CA ASN A 400 -1.69 -28.78 17.79
C ASN A 400 -0.83 -30.01 18.12
N GLN A 401 -1.12 -30.66 19.24
CA GLN A 401 -0.45 -31.89 19.65
C GLN A 401 -0.82 -33.05 18.71
N TYR A 402 -2.11 -33.29 18.49
CA TYR A 402 -2.61 -34.28 17.54
C TYR A 402 -2.01 -34.08 16.14
N TRP A 403 -1.98 -32.84 15.65
CA TRP A 403 -1.44 -32.53 14.33
C TRP A 403 0.07 -32.72 14.25
N LYS A 404 0.81 -32.43 15.33
CA LYS A 404 2.24 -32.77 15.43
C LYS A 404 2.40 -34.28 15.30
N ASP A 405 1.74 -35.05 16.15
CA ASP A 405 1.89 -36.51 16.21
C ASP A 405 1.51 -37.17 14.89
N LEU A 406 0.43 -36.71 14.24
CA LEU A 406 0.01 -37.19 12.94
C LEU A 406 1.07 -36.96 11.85
N CYS A 407 1.70 -35.78 11.82
CA CYS A 407 2.77 -35.49 10.86
C CYS A 407 3.97 -36.45 11.07
N PHE A 408 4.36 -36.69 12.32
CA PHE A 408 5.45 -37.63 12.64
C PHE A 408 5.08 -39.07 12.31
N GLN A 409 3.83 -39.47 12.53
CA GLN A 409 3.34 -40.80 12.16
C GLN A 409 3.48 -41.03 10.65
N TYR A 410 2.98 -40.11 9.82
CA TYR A 410 3.09 -40.21 8.36
C TYR A 410 4.55 -40.22 7.90
N TYR A 411 5.39 -39.37 8.48
CA TYR A 411 6.82 -39.36 8.22
C TYR A 411 7.49 -40.70 8.55
N ASN A 412 7.20 -41.29 9.71
CA ASN A 412 7.79 -42.57 10.10
C ASN A 412 7.29 -43.75 9.24
N GLN A 413 6.10 -43.63 8.64
CA GLN A 413 5.48 -44.69 7.83
C GLN A 413 5.89 -44.63 6.35
N LEU A 414 6.01 -43.43 5.79
CA LEU A 414 6.18 -43.21 4.34
C LEU A 414 7.39 -42.32 4.01
N GLY A 415 8.08 -41.80 5.01
CA GLY A 415 9.09 -40.76 4.82
C GLY A 415 10.29 -41.22 4.01
N GLU A 416 10.72 -42.47 4.15
CA GLU A 416 11.82 -43.03 3.37
C GLU A 416 11.43 -43.20 1.89
N ASP A 417 10.26 -43.81 1.63
CA ASP A 417 9.78 -44.11 0.28
C ASP A 417 9.41 -42.85 -0.53
N CYS A 418 9.05 -41.76 0.14
CA CYS A 418 8.57 -40.52 -0.49
C CYS A 418 9.56 -39.35 -0.38
N LEU A 419 10.80 -39.59 0.08
CA LEU A 419 11.77 -38.51 0.31
C LEU A 419 12.12 -37.79 -0.99
N ASP A 420 12.39 -38.52 -2.06
CA ASP A 420 12.80 -37.96 -3.35
C ASP A 420 11.72 -37.04 -3.94
N ASP A 421 10.45 -37.52 -3.97
CA ASP A 421 9.30 -36.72 -4.41
C ASP A 421 9.14 -35.43 -3.58
N TYR A 422 9.41 -35.51 -2.28
CA TYR A 422 9.32 -34.35 -1.39
C TYR A 422 10.47 -33.36 -1.61
N LEU A 423 11.69 -33.82 -1.89
CA LEU A 423 12.81 -32.95 -2.24
C LEU A 423 12.56 -32.22 -3.57
N GLU A 424 11.98 -32.90 -4.56
CA GLU A 424 11.55 -32.27 -5.81
C GLU A 424 10.47 -31.21 -5.56
N TYR A 425 9.46 -31.52 -4.73
CA TYR A 425 8.45 -30.56 -4.30
C TYR A 425 9.09 -29.32 -3.63
N LEU A 426 10.07 -29.51 -2.74
CA LEU A 426 10.77 -28.40 -2.10
C LEU A 426 11.52 -27.52 -3.10
N GLN A 427 12.14 -28.08 -4.13
CA GLN A 427 12.87 -27.29 -5.12
C GLN A 427 11.92 -26.47 -6.01
N ASN A 428 10.81 -27.08 -6.43
CA ASN A 428 9.99 -26.56 -7.53
C ASN A 428 8.73 -25.81 -7.08
N GLU A 429 8.03 -26.31 -6.07
CA GLU A 429 6.66 -25.89 -5.77
C GLU A 429 6.48 -25.28 -4.37
N ALA A 430 7.35 -25.64 -3.42
CA ALA A 430 7.12 -25.32 -2.03
C ALA A 430 7.18 -23.80 -1.73
N PRO A 431 6.36 -23.30 -0.78
CA PRO A 431 6.47 -21.94 -0.28
C PRO A 431 7.87 -21.63 0.28
N ALA A 432 8.29 -20.37 0.23
CA ALA A 432 9.63 -19.94 0.65
C ALA A 432 10.00 -20.31 2.10
N LEU A 433 9.02 -20.49 2.99
CA LEU A 433 9.26 -20.92 4.37
C LEU A 433 9.67 -22.39 4.43
N GLU A 434 8.98 -23.27 3.71
CA GLU A 434 9.25 -24.72 3.70
C GLU A 434 10.57 -25.02 2.99
N ARG A 435 10.87 -24.28 1.92
CA ARG A 435 12.14 -24.37 1.16
C ARG A 435 13.40 -24.17 1.98
N LYS A 436 13.32 -23.42 3.08
CA LYS A 436 14.48 -23.27 4.00
C LYS A 436 14.92 -24.60 4.62
N SER A 437 14.00 -25.55 4.72
CA SER A 437 14.26 -26.89 5.25
C SER A 437 15.12 -27.73 4.32
N LEU A 438 15.25 -27.38 3.03
CA LEU A 438 16.01 -28.13 2.03
C LEU A 438 17.46 -28.37 2.50
N SER A 439 18.11 -27.33 3.01
CA SER A 439 19.47 -27.41 3.56
C SER A 439 19.62 -28.43 4.69
N SER A 440 18.60 -28.59 5.55
CA SER A 440 18.64 -29.57 6.64
C SER A 440 18.46 -31.02 6.16
N TRP A 441 17.76 -31.21 5.05
CA TRP A 441 17.64 -32.52 4.39
C TRP A 441 18.93 -32.90 3.65
N GLU A 442 19.55 -31.96 2.95
CA GLU A 442 20.85 -32.15 2.29
C GLU A 442 21.96 -32.54 3.31
N MET A 443 21.90 -31.97 4.51
CA MET A 443 22.80 -32.30 5.63
C MET A 443 22.41 -33.59 6.38
N GLN A 444 21.40 -34.33 5.92
CA GLN A 444 20.88 -35.55 6.55
C GLN A 444 20.54 -35.40 8.05
N THR A 445 20.21 -34.18 8.48
CA THR A 445 19.92 -33.83 9.87
C THR A 445 18.68 -32.92 9.92
N PRO A 446 17.51 -33.42 9.46
CA PRO A 446 16.31 -32.61 9.37
C PRO A 446 15.85 -32.17 10.78
N SER A 447 15.52 -30.89 10.92
CA SER A 447 14.93 -30.37 12.15
C SER A 447 13.53 -30.93 12.39
N GLU A 448 13.01 -30.89 13.63
CA GLU A 448 11.60 -31.24 13.90
C GLU A 448 10.62 -30.48 13.00
N GLU A 449 10.91 -29.21 12.70
CA GLU A 449 10.07 -28.39 11.84
C GLU A 449 10.10 -28.87 10.38
N ALA A 450 11.29 -29.25 9.88
CA ALA A 450 11.46 -29.86 8.56
C ALA A 450 10.68 -31.18 8.43
N ILE A 451 10.74 -32.03 9.46
CA ILE A 451 9.96 -33.28 9.55
C ILE A 451 8.47 -32.98 9.54
N ARG A 452 8.01 -31.94 10.26
CA ARG A 452 6.59 -31.55 10.24
C ARG A 452 6.13 -31.06 8.88
N PHE A 453 6.94 -30.31 8.13
CA PHE A 453 6.60 -29.93 6.76
C PHE A 453 6.48 -31.15 5.85
N PHE A 454 7.41 -32.10 5.99
CA PHE A 454 7.33 -33.34 5.23
C PHE A 454 6.08 -34.17 5.59
N GLY A 455 5.77 -34.31 6.87
CA GLY A 455 4.53 -34.95 7.33
C GLY A 455 3.26 -34.30 6.75
N ARG A 456 3.23 -32.96 6.60
CA ARG A 456 2.11 -32.26 5.95
C ARG A 456 2.02 -32.55 4.46
N TYR A 457 3.15 -32.66 3.77
CA TYR A 457 3.19 -33.08 2.37
C TYR A 457 2.63 -34.49 2.21
N LEU A 458 3.04 -35.41 3.09
CA LEU A 458 2.56 -36.79 3.08
C LEU A 458 1.05 -36.87 3.37
N ILE A 459 0.54 -36.13 4.36
CA ILE A 459 -0.91 -36.09 4.64
C ILE A 459 -1.70 -35.51 3.46
N LYS A 460 -1.16 -34.51 2.75
CA LYS A 460 -1.81 -33.93 1.57
C LYS A 460 -2.03 -34.98 0.46
N ASN A 461 -1.05 -35.85 0.26
CA ASN A 461 -1.04 -36.83 -0.84
C ASN A 461 -1.66 -38.18 -0.44
N PHE A 462 -1.41 -38.66 0.77
CA PHE A 462 -1.76 -40.00 1.25
C PHE A 462 -2.70 -40.01 2.45
N GLY A 463 -3.03 -38.84 3.02
CA GLY A 463 -3.93 -38.70 4.15
C GLY A 463 -5.37 -39.13 3.85
N THR A 464 -6.07 -39.63 4.87
CA THR A 464 -7.50 -39.87 4.77
C THR A 464 -8.25 -38.57 4.42
N PRO A 465 -9.48 -38.64 3.85
CA PRO A 465 -10.25 -37.43 3.55
C PRO A 465 -10.44 -36.50 4.76
N GLN A 466 -10.52 -37.07 5.97
CA GLN A 466 -10.67 -36.32 7.22
C GLN A 466 -9.39 -35.58 7.61
N GLU A 467 -8.23 -36.20 7.49
CA GLU A 467 -6.94 -35.58 7.83
C GLU A 467 -6.56 -34.49 6.83
N ARG A 468 -6.86 -34.70 5.54
CA ARG A 468 -6.74 -33.64 4.53
C ARG A 468 -7.67 -32.47 4.82
N LEU A 469 -8.88 -32.74 5.33
CA LEU A 469 -9.79 -31.68 5.78
C LEU A 469 -9.21 -30.90 6.97
N TYR A 470 -8.52 -31.57 7.90
CA TYR A 470 -7.82 -30.91 9.01
C TYR A 470 -6.65 -30.04 8.53
N GLN A 471 -5.93 -30.44 7.48
CA GLN A 471 -4.88 -29.61 6.90
C GLN A 471 -5.43 -28.28 6.33
N VAL A 472 -6.59 -28.35 5.67
CA VAL A 472 -7.19 -27.19 5.00
C VAL A 472 -7.97 -26.30 5.97
N LYS A 473 -8.81 -26.89 6.83
CA LYS A 473 -9.72 -26.17 7.73
C LYS A 473 -9.20 -26.03 9.16
N GLY A 474 -8.06 -26.66 9.48
CA GLY A 474 -7.38 -26.55 10.76
C GLY A 474 -8.27 -26.90 11.95
N LEU A 475 -8.14 -26.07 12.99
CA LEU A 475 -8.86 -26.18 14.25
C LEU A 475 -10.39 -26.30 14.08
N LYS A 476 -10.98 -25.65 13.06
CA LYS A 476 -12.44 -25.66 12.86
C LYS A 476 -12.97 -27.05 12.51
N ALA A 477 -12.31 -27.74 11.58
CA ALA A 477 -12.72 -29.09 11.21
C ALA A 477 -12.49 -30.09 12.36
N TYR A 478 -11.40 -29.92 13.11
CA TYR A 478 -11.12 -30.73 14.28
C TYR A 478 -12.18 -30.52 15.38
N ALA A 479 -12.49 -29.27 15.71
CA ALA A 479 -13.53 -28.91 16.68
C ALA A 479 -14.91 -29.45 16.28
N LYS A 480 -15.29 -29.31 15.01
CA LYS A 480 -16.56 -29.84 14.50
C LYS A 480 -16.66 -31.36 14.61
N LYS A 481 -15.57 -32.06 14.33
CA LYS A 481 -15.55 -33.52 14.30
C LYS A 481 -15.44 -34.16 15.69
N VAL A 482 -14.58 -33.62 16.54
CA VAL A 482 -14.27 -34.19 17.87
C VAL A 482 -15.21 -33.63 18.94
N TYR A 483 -15.52 -32.35 18.87
CA TYR A 483 -16.28 -31.62 19.89
C TYR A 483 -17.69 -31.21 19.46
N GLN A 484 -18.09 -31.53 18.21
CA GLN A 484 -19.38 -31.16 17.63
C GLN A 484 -19.63 -29.64 17.59
N PHE A 485 -18.58 -28.82 17.74
CA PHE A 485 -18.67 -27.37 17.61
C PHE A 485 -18.64 -26.96 16.14
N ASP A 486 -19.76 -26.51 15.60
CA ASP A 486 -19.82 -25.93 14.26
C ASP A 486 -19.42 -24.45 14.29
N VAL A 487 -18.11 -24.18 14.34
CA VAL A 487 -17.57 -22.81 14.45
C VAL A 487 -18.04 -21.89 13.31
N ASP A 488 -18.41 -22.46 12.15
CA ASP A 488 -18.93 -21.69 11.01
C ASP A 488 -20.43 -21.33 11.16
N ALA A 489 -21.13 -21.89 12.15
CA ALA A 489 -22.55 -21.61 12.43
C ALA A 489 -22.78 -20.41 13.39
N PHE A 490 -21.73 -19.81 13.96
CA PHE A 490 -21.80 -18.80 15.05
C PHE A 490 -21.29 -17.39 14.72
#